data_AF-A0A4Z0Q261-F1
#
_entry.id   AF-A0A4Z0Q261-F1
#
_cell.length_a   1.000
_cell.length_b   1.000
_cell.length_c   1.000
_cell.angle_alpha   90.00
_cell.angle_beta   90.00
_cell.angle_gamma   90.00
#
_symmetry.space_group_name_H-M   'P 1'
#
loop_
_entity.id
_entity.type
_entity.pdbx_description
1 polymer ?
#
loop_
_entity_poly.entity_id
_entity_poly.type
_entity_poly.pdbx_seq_one_letter_code
_entity_poly.pdbx_strand_id
1 'polypeptide(L)'
;MTVPTFDFSALDTKAACDEALTPARALLKDLTNRDINLDYRGDKAETRADNAKNTLIGVQSRLDGVNDQLADLPAGTSRRRLELEAEQARLVAQQKELALRGASGAAQALAELAEVRTEAELEVVTAFVTQLEAHRETRTA
;
A
#
# COMPACT_ATOMS: atom_id res chain seq x y z
N MET A 1 -13.58 12.60 9.81
CA MET A 1 -14.99 12.81 9.40
C MET A 1 -15.71 13.50 10.56
N THR A 2 -17.03 13.78 10.51
CA THR A 2 -17.75 14.10 11.76
C THR A 2 -18.23 12.78 12.35
N VAL A 3 -17.69 12.40 13.50
CA VAL A 3 -18.07 11.20 14.23
C VAL A 3 -19.52 11.33 14.74
N PRO A 4 -20.40 10.33 14.51
CA PRO A 4 -21.77 10.38 15.00
C PRO A 4 -21.86 10.16 16.51
N THR A 5 -22.91 10.69 17.12
CA THR A 5 -23.32 10.28 18.46
C THR A 5 -24.11 8.98 18.38
N PHE A 6 -23.80 8.03 19.24
CA PHE A 6 -24.47 6.73 19.28
C PHE A 6 -25.58 6.70 20.34
N ASP A 7 -26.68 6.00 20.04
CA ASP A 7 -27.77 5.80 20.98
C ASP A 7 -27.55 4.51 21.78
N PHE A 8 -27.42 4.66 23.10
CA PHE A 8 -27.25 3.57 24.07
C PHE A 8 -28.43 3.45 25.04
N SER A 9 -29.58 4.06 24.71
CA SER A 9 -30.76 4.07 25.58
C SER A 9 -31.25 2.68 26.01
N ALA A 10 -31.02 1.66 25.17
CA ALA A 10 -31.34 0.26 25.46
C ALA A 10 -30.34 -0.44 26.40
N LEU A 11 -29.19 0.16 26.71
CA LEU A 11 -28.17 -0.39 27.61
C LEU A 11 -28.33 0.28 28.98
N ASP A 12 -29.18 -0.29 29.82
CA ASP A 12 -29.60 0.27 31.11
C ASP A 12 -28.71 -0.14 32.30
N THR A 13 -28.01 -1.27 32.18
CA THR A 13 -27.10 -1.81 33.22
C THR A 13 -25.63 -1.75 32.80
N LYS A 14 -24.72 -1.75 33.78
CA LYS A 14 -23.27 -1.91 33.49
C LYS A 14 -22.96 -3.23 32.80
N ALA A 15 -23.63 -4.31 33.18
CA ALA A 15 -23.46 -5.63 32.57
C ALA A 15 -23.80 -5.62 31.07
N ALA A 16 -24.93 -5.02 30.67
CA ALA A 16 -25.30 -4.89 29.27
C ALA A 16 -24.28 -4.04 28.48
N CYS A 17 -23.73 -2.99 29.09
CA CYS A 17 -22.66 -2.20 28.47
C CYS A 17 -21.37 -3.01 28.32
N ASP A 18 -21.00 -3.83 29.30
CA ASP A 18 -19.80 -4.69 29.26
C ASP A 18 -19.91 -5.79 28.19
N GLU A 19 -21.10 -6.38 28.04
CA GLU A 19 -21.39 -7.32 26.96
C GLU A 19 -21.25 -6.67 25.58
N ALA A 20 -21.70 -5.42 25.41
CA ALA A 20 -21.57 -4.68 24.16
C ALA A 20 -20.13 -4.17 23.91
N LEU A 21 -19.38 -3.80 24.95
CA LEU A 21 -17.99 -3.35 24.86
C LEU A 21 -17.04 -4.47 24.44
N THR A 22 -17.34 -5.72 24.80
CA THR A 22 -16.47 -6.87 24.52
C THR A 22 -16.20 -7.05 23.00
N PRO A 23 -17.22 -7.21 22.13
CA PRO A 23 -16.99 -7.30 20.69
C PRO A 23 -16.47 -5.98 20.10
N ALA A 24 -16.87 -4.82 20.61
CA ALA A 24 -16.40 -3.52 20.11
C ALA A 24 -14.89 -3.33 20.33
N ARG A 25 -14.37 -3.70 21.51
CA ARG A 25 -12.93 -3.67 21.81
C ARG A 25 -12.15 -4.71 21.02
N ALA A 26 -12.74 -5.88 20.78
CA ALA A 26 -12.13 -6.89 19.92
C ALA A 26 -12.00 -6.38 18.47
N LEU A 27 -13.04 -5.73 17.95
CA LEU A 27 -13.01 -5.09 16.63
C LEU A 27 -11.98 -3.96 16.58
N LEU A 28 -11.93 -3.09 17.59
CA LEU A 28 -10.94 -2.02 17.66
C LEU A 28 -9.51 -2.59 17.58
N LYS A 29 -9.22 -3.64 18.36
CA LYS A 29 -7.91 -4.31 18.32
C LYS A 29 -7.59 -4.90 16.94
N ASP A 30 -8.56 -5.52 16.28
CA ASP A 30 -8.38 -6.07 14.93
C ASP A 30 -8.07 -4.96 13.91
N LEU A 31 -8.85 -3.88 13.93
CA LEU A 31 -8.63 -2.72 13.06
C LEU A 31 -7.26 -2.08 13.30
N THR A 32 -6.83 -1.90 14.55
CA THR A 32 -5.49 -1.40 14.87
C THR A 32 -4.39 -2.30 14.33
N ASN A 33 -4.53 -3.63 14.45
CA ASN A 33 -3.55 -4.56 13.88
C ASN A 33 -3.55 -4.49 12.36
N ARG A 34 -4.72 -4.36 11.73
CA ARG A 34 -4.84 -4.24 10.29
C ARG A 34 -4.19 -2.97 9.77
N ASP A 35 -4.40 -1.85 10.45
CA ASP A 35 -3.80 -0.54 10.17
C ASP A 35 -2.27 -0.63 10.16
N ILE A 36 -1.68 -1.15 11.24
CA ILE A 36 -0.22 -1.40 11.35
C ILE A 36 0.30 -2.29 10.21
N ASN A 37 -0.45 -3.32 9.84
CA ASN A 37 -0.05 -4.22 8.75
C ASN A 37 -0.16 -3.55 7.37
N LEU A 38 -1.12 -2.65 7.17
CA LEU A 38 -1.25 -1.88 5.93
C LEU A 38 -0.10 -0.88 5.80
N ASP A 39 0.21 -0.15 6.86
CA ASP A 39 1.35 0.78 6.95
C ASP A 39 2.67 0.08 6.61
N TYR A 40 2.97 -1.05 7.28
CA TYR A 40 4.16 -1.85 6.97
C TYR A 40 4.21 -2.35 5.52
N ARG A 41 3.07 -2.69 4.94
CA ARG A 41 2.98 -3.13 3.53
C ARG A 41 3.19 -1.95 2.58
N GLY A 42 2.73 -0.75 2.95
CA GLY A 42 2.98 0.52 2.27
C GLY A 42 4.47 0.81 2.17
N ASP A 43 5.18 0.86 3.30
CA ASP A 43 6.63 1.06 3.35
C ASP A 43 7.41 0.07 2.46
N LYS A 44 7.02 -1.21 2.52
CA LYS A 44 7.63 -2.26 1.68
C LYS A 44 7.30 -2.11 0.21
N ALA A 45 6.14 -1.55 -0.14
CA ALA A 45 5.78 -1.27 -1.52
C ALA A 45 6.56 -0.06 -2.06
N GLU A 46 6.66 1.02 -1.29
CA GLU A 46 7.46 2.21 -1.62
C GLU A 46 8.93 1.84 -1.85
N THR A 47 9.54 1.09 -0.91
CA THR A 47 10.92 0.60 -1.06
C THR A 47 11.12 -0.22 -2.34
N ARG A 48 10.12 -1.04 -2.73
CA ARG A 48 10.19 -1.83 -3.98
C ARG A 48 10.06 -0.95 -5.22
N ALA A 49 9.20 0.07 -5.18
CA ALA A 49 9.04 1.04 -6.26
C ALA A 49 10.33 1.84 -6.48
N ASP A 50 10.98 2.32 -5.42
CA ASP A 50 12.26 3.02 -5.50
C ASP A 50 13.38 2.15 -6.07
N ASN A 51 13.47 0.88 -5.63
CA ASN A 51 14.43 -0.06 -6.19
C ASN A 51 14.17 -0.33 -7.68
N ALA A 52 12.91 -0.46 -8.08
CA ALA A 52 12.55 -0.64 -9.49
C ALA A 52 12.90 0.60 -10.32
N LYS A 53 12.68 1.82 -9.79
CA LYS A 53 13.07 3.09 -10.42
C LYS A 53 14.58 3.21 -10.58
N ASN A 54 15.35 2.90 -9.55
CA ASN A 54 16.82 2.89 -9.62
C ASN A 54 17.34 1.87 -10.65
N THR A 55 16.71 0.69 -10.70
CA THR A 55 17.03 -0.33 -11.71
C THR A 55 16.71 0.18 -13.12
N LEU A 56 15.56 0.84 -13.31
CA LEU A 56 15.15 1.41 -14.60
C LEU A 56 16.15 2.46 -15.10
N ILE A 57 16.62 3.35 -14.22
CA ILE A 57 17.66 4.35 -14.52
C ILE A 57 18.94 3.63 -15.00
N GLY A 58 19.37 2.59 -14.28
CA GLY A 58 20.55 1.81 -14.67
C GLY A 58 20.41 1.11 -16.02
N VAL A 59 19.22 0.57 -16.34
CA VAL A 59 18.91 -0.03 -17.64
C VAL A 59 18.94 1.01 -18.75
N GLN A 60 18.37 2.21 -18.52
CA GLN A 60 18.42 3.32 -19.47
C GLN A 60 19.85 3.74 -19.79
N SER A 61 20.69 3.96 -18.76
CA SER A 61 22.09 4.35 -19.00
C SER A 61 22.89 3.30 -19.77
N ARG A 62 22.62 2.00 -19.56
CA ARG A 62 23.23 0.93 -20.35
C ARG A 62 22.73 0.94 -21.80
N LEU A 63 21.42 1.15 -21.98
CA LEU A 63 20.82 1.21 -23.31
C LEU A 63 21.41 2.37 -24.13
N ASP A 64 21.58 3.54 -23.51
CA ASP A 64 22.21 4.70 -24.14
C ASP A 64 23.65 4.37 -24.56
N GLY A 65 24.45 3.75 -23.68
CA GLY A 65 25.81 3.35 -24.01
C GLY A 65 25.92 2.26 -25.09
N VAL A 66 24.92 1.38 -25.21
CA VAL A 66 24.83 0.40 -26.32
C VAL A 66 24.44 1.09 -27.62
N ASN A 67 23.50 2.05 -27.56
CA ASN A 67 23.08 2.83 -28.73
C ASN A 67 24.22 3.67 -29.30
N ASP A 68 25.03 4.31 -28.44
CA ASP A 68 26.19 5.08 -28.85
C ASP A 68 27.21 4.19 -29.58
N GLN A 69 27.53 3.02 -29.01
CA GLN A 69 28.43 2.06 -29.66
C GLN A 69 27.89 1.53 -30.99
N LEU A 70 26.58 1.35 -31.11
CA LEU A 70 25.95 0.93 -32.37
C LEU A 70 25.96 2.05 -33.43
N ALA A 71 25.89 3.31 -33.02
CA ALA A 71 25.97 4.47 -33.91
C ALA A 71 27.37 4.64 -34.52
N ASP A 72 28.41 4.34 -33.74
CA ASP A 72 29.81 4.39 -34.19
C ASP A 72 30.21 3.21 -35.09
N LEU A 73 29.40 2.15 -35.15
CA LEU A 73 29.66 0.98 -35.97
C LEU A 73 29.04 1.11 -37.37
N PRO A 74 29.83 0.90 -38.45
CA PRO A 74 29.27 0.89 -39.80
C PRO A 74 28.21 -0.21 -39.95
N ALA A 75 27.24 0.05 -40.83
CA ALA A 75 26.20 -0.91 -41.17
C ALA A 75 26.84 -2.18 -41.76
N GLY A 76 26.55 -3.35 -41.17
CA GLY A 76 27.09 -4.63 -41.62
C GLY A 76 27.07 -5.71 -40.53
N THR A 77 27.27 -6.97 -40.91
CA THR A 77 27.23 -8.14 -40.00
C THR A 77 28.56 -8.37 -39.30
N SER A 78 29.07 -7.37 -38.58
CA SER A 78 30.19 -7.63 -37.67
C SER A 78 29.66 -8.37 -36.44
N ARG A 79 30.44 -9.34 -35.94
CA ARG A 79 30.09 -10.09 -34.73
C ARG A 79 29.77 -9.15 -33.55
N ARG A 80 30.55 -8.07 -33.42
CA ARG A 80 30.35 -7.05 -32.39
C ARG A 80 29.00 -6.34 -32.51
N ARG A 81 28.58 -5.99 -33.73
CA ARG A 81 27.28 -5.35 -33.96
C ARG A 81 26.13 -6.29 -33.57
N LEU A 82 26.20 -7.56 -33.97
CA LEU A 82 25.18 -8.56 -33.61
C LEU A 82 25.07 -8.76 -32.08
N GLU A 83 26.20 -8.76 -31.38
CA GLU A 83 26.22 -8.85 -29.91
C GLU A 83 25.55 -7.63 -29.26
N LEU A 84 25.85 -6.41 -29.73
CA LEU A 84 25.27 -5.17 -29.22
C LEU A 84 23.76 -5.05 -29.56
N GLU A 85 23.33 -5.45 -30.75
CA GLU A 85 21.91 -5.47 -31.13
C GLU A 85 21.12 -6.47 -30.26
N ALA A 86 21.71 -7.63 -29.96
CA ALA A 86 21.11 -8.59 -29.02
C ALA A 86 21.04 -8.05 -27.58
N GLU A 87 22.07 -7.33 -27.14
CA GLU A 87 22.09 -6.66 -25.83
C GLU A 87 21.03 -5.55 -25.75
N GLN A 88 20.94 -4.71 -26.79
CA GLN A 88 19.91 -3.67 -26.91
C GLN A 88 18.50 -4.27 -26.78
N ALA A 89 18.21 -5.35 -27.52
CA ALA A 89 16.92 -6.03 -27.46
C ALA A 89 16.59 -6.54 -26.04
N ARG A 90 17.59 -7.10 -25.33
CA ARG A 90 17.43 -7.54 -23.94
C ARG A 90 17.15 -6.37 -23.00
N LEU A 91 17.89 -5.28 -23.12
CA LEU A 91 17.71 -4.08 -22.29
C LEU A 91 16.34 -3.43 -22.53
N VAL A 92 15.87 -3.35 -23.78
CA VAL A 92 14.52 -2.86 -24.13
C VAL A 92 13.43 -3.76 -23.53
N ALA A 93 13.60 -5.08 -23.60
CA ALA A 93 12.65 -6.01 -22.97
C ALA A 93 12.61 -5.83 -21.45
N GLN A 94 13.78 -5.71 -20.82
CA GLN A 94 13.90 -5.46 -19.38
C GLN A 94 13.28 -4.12 -18.97
N GLN A 95 13.50 -3.06 -19.75
CA GLN A 95 12.91 -1.74 -19.51
C GLN A 95 11.37 -1.81 -19.51
N LYS A 96 10.77 -2.50 -20.50
CA LYS A 96 9.32 -2.68 -20.58
C LYS A 96 8.78 -3.46 -19.38
N GLU A 97 9.46 -4.52 -18.95
CA GLU A 97 9.05 -5.29 -17.78
C GLU A 97 9.09 -4.45 -16.49
N LEU A 98 10.16 -3.67 -16.29
CA LEU A 98 10.29 -2.78 -15.13
C LEU A 98 9.23 -1.68 -15.14
N ALA A 99 8.94 -1.11 -16.31
CA ALA A 99 7.87 -0.13 -16.46
C ALA A 99 6.50 -0.73 -16.10
N LEU A 100 6.21 -1.97 -16.48
CA LEU A 100 4.98 -2.67 -16.10
C LEU A 100 4.90 -2.95 -14.60
N ARG A 101 6.03 -3.30 -13.96
CA ARG A 101 6.09 -3.49 -12.50
C ARG A 101 5.85 -2.18 -11.74
N GLY A 102 6.41 -1.07 -12.23
CA GLY A 102 6.16 0.27 -11.71
C GLY A 102 4.75 0.80 -12.00
N ALA A 103 4.12 0.37 -13.09
CA ALA A 103 2.76 0.75 -13.49
C ALA A 103 1.65 -0.03 -12.76
N SER A 104 1.97 -0.80 -11.71
CA SER A 104 1.00 -1.54 -10.89
C SER A 104 0.11 -0.64 -10.01
N GLY A 105 -0.17 0.59 -10.45
CA GLY A 105 -0.96 1.61 -9.75
C GLY A 105 -2.38 1.16 -9.38
N ALA A 106 -2.94 0.15 -10.05
CA ALA A 106 -4.22 -0.44 -9.63
C ALA A 106 -4.12 -1.20 -8.30
N ALA A 107 -3.02 -1.93 -8.06
CA ALA A 107 -2.80 -2.62 -6.78
C ALA A 107 -2.47 -1.62 -5.67
N GLN A 108 -1.76 -0.53 -6.00
CA GLN A 108 -1.46 0.55 -5.08
C GLN A 108 -2.72 1.34 -4.70
N ALA A 109 -3.54 1.73 -5.67
CA ALA A 109 -4.82 2.40 -5.42
C ALA A 109 -5.79 1.55 -4.58
N LEU A 110 -5.79 0.22 -4.76
CA LEU A 110 -6.56 -0.68 -3.90
C LEU A 110 -6.02 -0.75 -2.47
N ALA A 111 -4.69 -0.65 -2.29
CA ALA A 111 -4.08 -0.59 -0.97
C ALA A 111 -4.39 0.73 -0.26
N GLU A 112 -4.24 1.87 -0.94
CA GLU A 112 -4.59 3.20 -0.45
C GLU A 112 -6.08 3.29 -0.08
N LEU A 113 -6.97 2.73 -0.90
CA LEU A 113 -8.40 2.65 -0.55
C LEU A 113 -8.66 1.80 0.70
N ALA A 114 -7.92 0.70 0.87
CA ALA A 114 -8.05 -0.17 2.04
C ALA A 114 -7.55 0.51 3.31
N GLU A 115 -6.50 1.33 3.22
CA GLU A 115 -5.97 2.18 4.29
C GLU A 115 -6.99 3.22 4.72
N VAL A 116 -7.44 4.08 3.79
CA VAL A 116 -8.45 5.12 4.07
C VAL A 116 -9.72 4.53 4.69
N ARG A 117 -10.17 3.37 4.22
CA ARG A 117 -11.31 2.68 4.81
C ARG A 117 -11.03 2.18 6.23
N THR A 118 -9.85 1.61 6.47
CA THR A 118 -9.47 1.10 7.79
C THR A 118 -9.35 2.26 8.79
N GLU A 119 -8.75 3.39 8.39
CA GLU A 119 -8.69 4.61 9.21
C GLU A 119 -10.09 5.15 9.56
N ALA A 120 -10.99 5.22 8.57
CA ALA A 120 -12.35 5.67 8.79
C ALA A 120 -13.13 4.73 9.74
N GLU A 121 -12.99 3.42 9.57
CA GLU A 121 -13.57 2.42 10.48
C GLU A 121 -12.98 2.56 11.90
N LEU A 122 -11.67 2.81 12.01
CA LEU A 122 -10.98 2.99 13.29
C LEU A 122 -11.44 4.27 14.01
N GLU A 123 -11.64 5.38 13.29
CA GLU A 123 -12.21 6.64 13.82
C GLU A 123 -13.61 6.39 14.43
N VAL A 124 -14.49 5.69 13.70
CA VAL A 124 -15.87 5.40 14.14
C VAL A 124 -15.91 4.43 15.31
N VAL A 125 -15.16 3.32 15.26
CA VAL A 125 -15.16 2.30 16.31
C VAL A 125 -14.52 2.82 17.59
N THR A 126 -13.44 3.60 17.49
CA THR A 126 -12.83 4.27 18.66
C THR A 126 -13.85 5.14 19.36
N ALA A 127 -14.55 5.99 18.60
CA ALA A 127 -15.56 6.85 19.18
C ALA A 127 -16.76 6.09 19.78
N PHE A 128 -17.19 5.00 19.14
CA PHE A 128 -18.23 4.14 19.70
C PHE A 128 -17.81 3.59 21.06
N VAL A 129 -16.60 3.04 21.16
CA VAL A 129 -16.04 2.53 22.42
C VAL A 129 -15.98 3.63 23.47
N THR A 130 -15.42 4.80 23.14
CA THR A 130 -15.32 5.94 24.06
C THR A 130 -16.68 6.41 24.57
N GLN A 131 -17.68 6.57 23.68
CA GLN A 131 -19.00 7.00 24.09
C GLN A 131 -19.73 5.93 24.93
N LEU A 132 -19.56 4.63 24.59
CA LEU A 132 -20.15 3.53 25.35
C LEU A 132 -19.51 3.37 26.74
N GLU A 133 -18.19 3.58 26.85
CA GLU A 133 -17.49 3.62 28.13
C GLU A 133 -18.02 4.76 29.02
N ALA A 134 -18.17 5.96 28.46
CA ALA A 134 -18.76 7.10 29.17
C ALA A 134 -20.21 6.81 29.59
N HIS A 135 -21.02 6.20 28.71
CA HIS A 135 -22.39 5.81 29.03
C HIS A 135 -22.44 4.79 30.16
N ARG A 136 -21.56 3.78 30.15
CA ARG A 136 -21.44 2.75 31.19
C ARG A 136 -21.16 3.35 32.56
N GLU A 137 -20.33 4.38 32.66
CA GLU A 137 -20.02 5.04 33.93
C GLU A 137 -21.25 5.64 34.61
N THR A 138 -22.25 6.03 33.82
CA THR A 138 -23.52 6.59 34.32
C THR A 138 -24.54 5.54 34.76
N ARG A 139 -24.31 4.25 34.47
CA ARG A 139 -25.26 3.16 34.79
C ARG A 139 -25.07 2.64 36.21
N THR A 140 -26.15 2.12 36.80
CA THR A 140 -26.07 1.38 38.06
C THR A 140 -25.40 0.03 37.86
N ALA A 141 -24.78 -0.49 38.93
CA ALA A 141 -24.11 -1.79 38.94
C ALA A 141 -25.02 -2.92 38.42
#